data_AF-A0A529SV55-F1
#
_entry.id   AF-A0A529SV55-F1
#
_cell.length_a   1.000
_cell.length_b   1.000
_cell.length_c   1.000
_cell.angle_alpha   90.00
_cell.angle_beta   90.00
_cell.angle_gamma   90.00
#
_symmetry.space_group_name_H-M   'P 1'
#
loop_
_entity.id
_entity.type
_entity.pdbx_description
1 polymer ?
#
loop_
_entity_poly.entity_id
_entity_poly.type
_entity_poly.pdbx_seq_one_letter_code
_entity_poly.pdbx_strand_id
1 'polypeptide(L)' 'MAGTFVIAQGGGPTAVINQTVVGATLEIRKRHPGAKVLGSIHGVRGIRDGNYVDL' A
#
# COMPACT_ATOMS: atom_id res chain seq x y z
N MET A 1 -8.71 -13.11 12.61
CA MET A 1 -8.39 -11.66 12.57
C MET A 1 -8.03 -11.34 11.13
N ALA A 2 -8.61 -10.30 10.53
CA ALA A 2 -8.29 -9.95 9.15
C ALA A 2 -6.87 -9.35 9.08
N GLY A 3 -6.10 -9.69 8.03
CA GLY A 3 -4.73 -9.21 7.86
C GLY A 3 -4.67 -7.71 7.57
N THR A 4 -3.48 -7.12 7.73
CA THR A 4 -3.19 -5.77 7.26
C THR A 4 -2.04 -5.85 6.26
N PHE A 5 -2.23 -5.25 5.10
CA PHE A 5 -1.22 -5.13 4.05
C PHE A 5 -0.73 -3.69 4.01
N VAL A 6 0.59 -3.49 3.97
CA VAL A 6 1.21 -2.17 3.84
C VAL A 6 1.94 -2.10 2.50
N ILE A 7 1.61 -1.12 1.68
CA ILE A 7 2.23 -0.85 0.38
C ILE A 7 3.08 0.42 0.50
N ALA A 8 4.36 0.32 0.17
CA ALA A 8 5.28 1.45 0.12
C ALA A 8 5.96 1.50 -1.25
N GLN A 9 6.01 2.69 -1.85
CA GLN A 9 6.79 2.95 -3.05
C GLN A 9 8.20 3.41 -2.66
N GLY A 10 9.23 2.81 -3.25
CA GLY A 10 10.64 3.16 -3.04
C GLY A 10 11.31 3.60 -4.33
N GLY A 11 12.35 4.44 -4.22
CA GLY A 11 13.05 5.00 -5.38
C GLY A 11 12.38 6.25 -5.95
N GLY A 12 12.81 6.65 -7.16
CA GLY A 12 12.20 7.75 -7.91
C GLY A 12 10.85 7.36 -8.51
N PRO A 13 9.94 8.32 -8.74
CA PRO A 13 8.67 8.03 -9.39
C PRO A 13 8.89 7.57 -10.84
N THR A 14 7.99 6.72 -11.32
CA THR A 14 7.88 6.38 -12.75
C THR A 14 6.49 6.77 -13.25
N ALA A 15 6.32 6.84 -14.58
CA ALA A 15 5.03 7.19 -15.18
C ALA A 15 3.88 6.23 -14.79
N VAL A 16 4.17 5.02 -14.31
CA VAL A 16 3.18 3.95 -14.10
C VAL A 16 3.18 3.32 -12.71
N ILE A 17 4.05 3.76 -11.79
CA ILE A 17 4.18 3.13 -10.45
C ILE A 17 2.86 3.16 -9.64
N ASN A 18 1.97 4.11 -9.92
CA ASN A 18 0.65 4.17 -9.27
C ASN A 18 -0.29 3.05 -9.75
N GLN A 19 -0.14 2.57 -10.98
CA GLN A 19 -0.96 1.45 -11.46
C GLN A 19 -0.62 0.15 -10.74
N THR A 20 0.66 -0.06 -10.37
CA THR A 20 1.06 -1.19 -9.52
C THR A 20 0.39 -1.12 -8.14
N VAL A 21 0.32 0.07 -7.53
CA VAL A 21 -0.38 0.26 -6.24
C VAL A 21 -1.86 -0.07 -6.39
N VAL A 22 -2.53 0.47 -7.41
CA VAL A 22 -3.95 0.18 -7.69
C VAL A 22 -4.19 -1.32 -7.89
N GLY A 23 -3.39 -1.98 -8.72
CA GLY A 23 -3.52 -3.41 -8.99
C GLY A 23 -3.33 -4.28 -7.75
N ALA A 24 -2.32 -3.98 -6.93
CA ALA A 24 -2.08 -4.67 -5.67
C ALA A 24 -3.25 -4.48 -4.69
N THR A 25 -3.72 -3.25 -4.50
CA THR A 25 -4.85 -2.94 -3.60
C THR A 25 -6.13 -3.67 -4.02
N LEU A 26 -6.47 -3.65 -5.32
CA LEU A 26 -7.67 -4.32 -5.81
C LEU A 26 -7.61 -5.84 -5.64
N GLU A 27 -6.47 -6.47 -5.94
CA GLU A 27 -6.31 -7.92 -5.76
C GLU A 27 -6.32 -8.33 -4.27
N ILE A 28 -5.75 -7.52 -3.38
CA ILE A 28 -5.81 -7.77 -1.93
C ILE A 28 -7.27 -7.71 -1.45
N ARG A 29 -8.02 -6.66 -1.81
CA ARG A 29 -9.43 -6.51 -1.41
C ARG A 29 -10.30 -7.67 -1.92
N LYS A 30 -9.99 -8.20 -3.12
CA LYS A 30 -10.69 -9.35 -3.71
C LYS A 30 -10.35 -10.67 -3.00
N ARG A 31 -9.07 -10.95 -2.74
CA ARG A 31 -8.60 -12.24 -2.19
C ARG A 31 -8.68 -12.33 -0.67
N HIS A 32 -8.64 -11.20 0.01
CA HIS A 32 -8.62 -11.10 1.47
C HIS A 32 -9.74 -10.17 1.96
N PRO A 33 -11.02 -10.59 1.87
CA PRO A 33 -12.13 -9.80 2.38
C PRO A 33 -11.93 -9.41 3.85
N GLY A 34 -12.14 -8.13 4.16
CA GLY A 34 -11.97 -7.57 5.51
C GLY A 34 -10.54 -7.18 5.89
N ALA A 35 -9.54 -7.44 5.04
CA ALA A 35 -8.18 -6.95 5.28
C ALA A 35 -8.09 -5.43 5.09
N LYS A 36 -7.27 -4.77 5.91
CA LYS A 36 -6.92 -3.35 5.71
C LYS A 36 -5.78 -3.24 4.69
N VAL A 37 -5.86 -2.27 3.80
CA VAL A 37 -4.78 -1.93 2.85
C VAL A 37 -4.31 -0.52 3.16
N LEU A 38 -3.05 -0.40 3.56
CA LEU A 38 -2.45 0.86 3.98
C LEU A 38 -1.34 1.27 3.01
N GLY A 39 -1.33 2.55 2.63
CA GLY A 39 -0.26 3.18 1.88
C GLY A 39 0.70 3.90 2.80
N SER A 40 2.00 3.66 2.66
CA SER A 40 3.03 4.37 3.42
C SER A 40 3.41 5.70 2.77
N ILE A 41 3.24 6.80 3.49
CA ILE A 41 3.62 8.13 3.01
C ILE A 41 5.15 8.27 3.04
N HIS A 42 5.76 8.70 1.93
CA HIS A 42 7.23 8.81 1.76
C HIS A 42 8.02 7.48 1.78
N GLY A 43 7.38 6.36 1.38
CA GLY A 43 8.05 5.08 1.20
C GLY A 43 8.44 4.43 2.52
N VAL A 44 9.66 3.91 2.63
CA VAL A 44 10.15 3.23 3.86
C VAL A 44 10.15 4.16 5.08
N ARG A 45 10.32 5.48 4.89
CA ARG A 45 10.26 6.45 5.99
C ARG A 45 8.88 6.48 6.65
N GLY A 46 7.80 6.41 5.88
CA GLY A 46 6.45 6.34 6.44
C GLY A 46 6.21 5.06 7.24
N ILE A 47 6.84 3.95 6.87
CA ILE A 47 6.78 2.71 7.66
C ILE A 47 7.44 2.92 9.03
N ARG A 48 8.67 3.45 9.03
CA ARG A 48 9.41 3.76 10.26
C ARG A 48 8.63 4.73 11.17
N ASP A 49 8.00 5.74 10.57
CA ASP A 49 7.34 6.83 11.30
C ASP A 49 5.86 6.53 11.62
N GLY A 50 5.33 5.38 11.18
CA GLY A 50 3.93 5.02 11.39
C GLY A 50 2.93 5.88 10.60
N ASN A 51 3.36 6.50 9.50
CA ASN A 51 2.56 7.44 8.72
C ASN A 51 1.88 6.74 7.53
N TYR A 52 0.61 6.41 7.70
CA TYR A 52 -0.17 5.61 6.76
C TYR A 52 -1.46 6.30 6.30
N VAL A 53 -1.92 5.96 5.10
CA VAL A 53 -3.24 6.29 4.57
C VAL A 53 -3.99 5.01 4.19
N ASP A 54 -5.32 5.00 4.29
CA ASP A 54 -6.14 3.90 3.79
C ASP A 54 -6.20 3.95 2.25
N LEU A 55 -5.93 2.82 1.58
CA LEU A 55 -5.91 2.67 0.12
C LEU A 55 -7.10 1.86 -0.36
#